data_AF-A0A852CQG8-F1
#
_entry.id   AF-A0A852CQG8-F1
#
_cell.length_a   1.000
_cell.length_b   1.000
_cell.length_c   1.000
_cell.angle_alpha   90.00
_cell.angle_beta   90.00
_cell.angle_gamma   90.00
#
_symmetry.space_group_name_H-M   'P 1'
#
loop_
_entity.id
_entity.type
_entity.pdbx_description
1 polymer ?
#
loop_
_entity_poly.entity_id
_entity_poly.type
_entity_poly.pdbx_seq_one_letter_code
_entity_poly.pdbx_strand_id
1 'polypeptide(L)' 'CKETFNVFYHESDSDTATALSPPWLENPYLKVGTVAADHLSRRAPGAGHPPGQVVNLKTLRLGPLRREGFYLA' A
#
# COMPACT_ATOMS: atom_id res chain seq x y z
N CYS A 1 -15.45 8.12 4.41
CA CYS A 1 -15.28 6.86 3.66
C CYS A 1 -14.31 7.10 2.50
N LYS A 2 -13.36 6.21 2.25
CA LYS A 2 -12.39 6.29 1.14
C LYS A 2 -12.21 4.90 0.54
N GLU A 3 -11.96 4.85 -0.76
CA GLU A 3 -11.76 3.62 -1.54
C GLU A 3 -10.34 3.57 -2.14
N THR A 4 -9.40 4.21 -1.43
CA THR A 4 -8.02 4.39 -1.85
C THR A 4 -7.08 4.23 -0.67
N PHE A 5 -5.87 3.73 -0.92
CA PHE A 5 -4.75 3.75 0.02
C PHE A 5 -3.49 4.27 -0.66
N ASN A 6 -2.52 4.73 0.12
CA ASN A 6 -1.22 5.15 -0.40
C ASN A 6 -0.22 4.01 -0.26
N VAL A 7 0.75 3.94 -1.16
CA VAL A 7 1.91 3.06 -1.07
C VAL A 7 3.16 3.92 -1.00
N PHE A 8 4.04 3.62 -0.06
CA PHE A 8 5.32 4.29 0.13
C PHE A 8 6.47 3.27 0.19
N TYR A 9 7.70 3.74 0.01
CA TYR A 9 8.91 2.95 0.24
C TYR A 9 9.99 3.73 0.99
N HIS A 10 10.84 3.02 1.73
CA HIS A 10 12.00 3.59 2.41
C HIS A 10 13.22 2.70 2.19
N GLU A 11 14.26 3.24 1.58
CA GLU A 11 15.52 2.53 1.32
C GLU A 11 16.41 2.49 2.57
N SER A 12 17.05 1.35 2.82
CA SER A 12 18.02 1.14 3.92
C SER A 12 19.20 0.30 3.46
N ASP A 13 20.37 0.54 4.03
CA ASP A 13 21.57 -0.27 3.76
C ASP A 13 21.59 -1.58 4.59
N SER A 14 20.69 -1.71 5.57
CA SER A 14 20.56 -2.89 6.42
C SER A 14 19.17 -2.97 7.06
N ASP A 15 18.86 -4.12 7.68
CA ASP A 15 17.57 -4.31 8.36
C ASP A 15 17.55 -3.61 9.72
N THR A 16 17.10 -2.35 9.73
CA THR A 16 17.13 -1.46 10.92
C THR A 16 15.75 -0.99 11.36
N ALA A 17 14.67 -1.51 10.75
CA ALA A 17 13.32 -1.13 11.13
C ALA A 17 13.01 -1.56 12.58
N THR A 18 12.34 -0.68 13.31
CA THR A 18 11.83 -0.93 14.66
C THR A 18 10.36 -0.54 14.70
N ALA A 19 9.69 -0.72 15.84
CA ALA A 19 8.30 -0.30 16.01
C ALA A 19 8.08 1.22 15.74
N LEU A 20 9.12 2.05 15.90
CA LEU A 20 9.04 3.52 15.81
C LEU A 20 9.95 4.14 14.74
N SER A 21 10.83 3.36 14.10
CA SER A 21 11.80 3.86 13.11
C SER A 21 11.79 2.97 11.87
N PRO A 22 11.76 3.53 10.65
CA PRO A 22 11.60 4.96 10.35
C PRO A 22 10.23 5.47 10.83
N PRO A 23 10.08 6.76 11.18
CA PRO A 23 8.80 7.28 11.67
C PRO A 23 7.71 7.14 10.61
N TRP A 24 6.49 6.84 11.06
CA TRP A 24 5.33 6.54 10.21
C TRP A 24 4.72 7.78 9.54
N LEU A 25 5.50 8.42 8.67
CA LEU A 25 5.21 9.69 7.99
C LEU A 25 5.84 9.67 6.58
N GLU A 26 5.33 10.48 5.64
CA GLU A 26 5.83 10.59 4.25
C GLU A 26 7.28 11.12 4.14
N ASN A 27 7.86 11.61 5.23
CA ASN A 27 9.30 11.85 5.30
C ASN A 27 9.77 11.11 6.56
N PRO A 28 10.38 9.92 6.44
CA PRO A 28 11.31 9.52 5.37
C PRO A 28 10.76 8.56 4.30
N TYR A 29 9.49 8.18 4.34
CA TYR A 29 8.89 7.26 3.36
C TYR A 29 8.49 7.94 2.05
N LEU A 30 9.17 7.62 0.95
CA LEU A 30 8.85 8.18 -0.36
C LEU A 30 7.54 7.61 -0.92
N LYS A 31 6.60 8.48 -1.26
CA LYS A 31 5.32 8.08 -1.84
C LYS A 31 5.49 7.55 -3.26
N VAL A 32 5.05 6.31 -3.48
CA VAL A 32 5.02 5.65 -4.79
C VAL A 32 3.79 6.06 -5.57
N GLY A 33 2.64 6.10 -4.89
CA GLY A 33 1.37 6.46 -5.50
C GLY A 33 0.18 6.25 -4.58
N THR A 34 -0.98 6.67 -5.06
CA THR A 34 -2.28 6.38 -4.42
C THR A 34 -2.98 5.31 -5.24
N VAL A 35 -3.27 4.17 -4.63
CA VAL A 35 -3.95 3.02 -5.23
C VAL A 35 -5.44 3.12 -4.95
N ALA A 36 -6.25 3.06 -5.99
CA ALA A 36 -7.70 2.92 -5.92
C ALA A 36 -8.11 1.50 -6.33
N ALA A 37 -9.29 1.07 -5.89
CA ALA A 37 -9.91 -0.15 -6.40
C ALA A 37 -10.55 0.11 -7.77
N ASP A 38 -10.24 -0.73 -8.76
CA ASP A 38 -10.90 -0.69 -10.08
C ASP A 38 -12.31 -1.32 -10.00
N HIS A 39 -12.49 -2.27 -9.08
CA HIS A 39 -13.74 -2.94 -8.80
C HIS A 39 -14.06 -2.94 -7.31
N LEU A 40 -15.25 -2.46 -6.97
CA LEU A 40 -15.74 -2.40 -5.60
C LEU A 40 -16.64 -3.60 -5.30
N SER A 41 -16.38 -4.26 -4.17
CA SER A 41 -17.26 -5.31 -3.66
C SER A 41 -18.55 -4.65 -3.14
N ARG A 42 -19.68 -4.85 -3.82
CA ARG A 42 -20.98 -4.31 -3.40
C ARG A 42 -21.85 -5.37 -2.75
N ARG A 43 -22.27 -5.12 -1.50
CA ARG A 43 -23.29 -5.93 -0.83
C ARG A 43 -24.66 -5.45 -1.29
N ALA A 44 -25.41 -6.29 -2.01
CA ALA A 44 -26.78 -5.96 -2.40
C ALA A 44 -27.68 -5.94 -1.16
N PRO A 45 -28.54 -4.92 -0.97
CA PRO A 45 -29.52 -4.90 0.12
C PRO A 45 -30.45 -6.11 0.01
N GLY A 46 -30.60 -6.89 1.08
CA GLY A 46 -31.48 -8.06 1.14
C GLY A 46 -30.86 -9.38 0.64
N ALA A 47 -29.63 -9.37 0.11
CA ALA A 47 -28.93 -10.61 -0.22
C ALA A 47 -28.36 -11.25 1.07
N GLY A 48 -28.92 -12.39 1.47
CA GLY A 48 -28.47 -13.17 2.62
C GLY A 48 -27.06 -13.77 2.46
N HIS A 49 -26.49 -13.74 1.26
CA HIS A 49 -25.11 -14.15 0.99
C HIS A 49 -24.15 -12.95 1.00
N PRO A 50 -22.91 -13.11 1.48
CA PRO A 50 -21.87 -12.10 1.27
C PRO A 50 -21.65 -11.90 -0.24
N PRO A 51 -21.38 -10.66 -0.71
CA PRO A 51 -21.02 -10.46 -2.10
C PRO A 51 -19.76 -11.27 -2.43
N GLY A 52 -19.69 -11.79 -3.66
CA GLY A 52 -18.48 -12.43 -4.15
C GLY A 52 -17.28 -11.50 -3.93
N GLN A 53 -16.20 -12.03 -3.36
CA GLN A 53 -14.99 -11.25 -3.08
C GLN A 53 -14.38 -10.78 -4.39
N VAL A 54 -14.30 -9.46 -4.60
CA VAL A 54 -13.62 -8.90 -5.77
C VAL A 54 -12.19 -8.52 -5.40
N VAL A 55 -11.22 -9.09 -6.10
CA VAL A 55 -9.79 -8.83 -5.92
C VAL A 55 -9.32 -7.85 -7.00
N ASN A 56 -8.62 -6.79 -6.59
CA ASN A 56 -8.00 -5.83 -7.50
C ASN A 56 -6.49 -6.08 -7.57
N LEU A 57 -5.87 -5.88 -8.73
CA LEU A 57 -4.42 -6.01 -8.93
C LEU A 57 -3.85 -4.68 -9.42
N LYS A 58 -2.80 -4.19 -8.75
CA LYS A 58 -2.06 -3.00 -9.19
C LYS A 58 -0.57 -3.28 -9.25
N THR A 59 0.05 -2.95 -10.38
CA THR A 59 1.50 -2.98 -10.55
C THR A 59 2.05 -1.56 -10.44
N LEU A 60 3.01 -1.35 -9.54
CA LEU A 60 3.69 -0.08 -9.33
C LEU A 60 5.19 -0.26 -9.61
N ARG A 61 5.85 0.79 -10.09
CA ARG A 61 7.31 0.81 -10.30
C ARG A 61 7.98 1.62 -9.20
N LEU A 62 9.04 1.07 -8.63
CA LEU A 62 9.84 1.69 -7.56
C LEU A 62 11.23 2.05 -8.10
N GLY A 63 11.75 3.23 -7.75
CA GLY A 63 13.15 3.60 -7.97
C GLY A 63 13.41 4.73 -8.98
N PRO A 64 14.68 4.96 -9.33
CA PRO A 64 15.82 4.05 -9.15
C PRO A 64 16.24 3.83 -7.69
N LEU A 65 16.44 2.57 -7.30
CA LEU A 65 16.95 2.18 -5.98
C LEU A 65 18.48 2.22 -5.96
N ARG A 66 19.06 2.64 -4.83
CA ARG A 66 20.50 2.88 -4.67
C ARG A 66 21.11 2.27 -3.41
N ARG A 67 20.28 1.86 -2.43
CA ARG A 67 20.74 1.22 -1.19
C ARG A 67 20.62 -0.30 -1.28
N GLU A 68 21.11 -1.00 -0.24
CA GLU A 68 21.13 -2.47 -0.19
C GLU A 68 19.73 -3.11 -0.10
N GLY A 69 18.72 -2.37 0.38
CA GLY A 69 17.36 -2.85 0.49
C GLY A 69 16.32 -1.74 0.71
N PHE A 70 15.05 -2.14 0.86
CA PHE A 70 13.95 -1.21 1.12
C PHE A 70 12.78 -1.89 1.85
N TYR A 71 11.95 -1.07 2.49
CA TYR A 71 10.66 -1.45 3.08
C TYR A 71 9.51 -0.82 2.30
N LEU A 72 8.36 -1.48 2.27
CA LEU A 72 7.10 -0.93 1.74
C LEU A 72 6.12 -0.66 2.89
N ALA A 73 5.37 0.43 2.78
CA ALA A 73 4.36 0.85 3.75
C ALA A 73 3.08 1.35 3.07
#